data_AF-S0EX43-F1
#
_entry.id   AF-S0EX43-F1
#
_cell.length_a   1.000
_cell.length_b   1.000
_cell.length_c   1.000
_cell.angle_alpha   90.00
_cell.angle_beta   90.00
_cell.angle_gamma   90.00
#
_symmetry.space_group_name_H-M   'P 1'
#
loop_
_entity.id
_entity.type
_entity.pdbx_description
1 polymer ?
#
loop_
_entity_poly.entity_id
_entity_poly.type
_entity_poly.pdbx_seq_one_letter_code
_entity_poly.pdbx_strand_id
1 'polypeptide(L)'
;MWLDRAISWTRCILTSIFGVGFCYLLFSVQAARADLIFDSNTPHKEIWQQVYDSLPSALKTQKAVVVEVVSAKTMQQLFEKTMGQPCSDVVDGCYYSGGDRIDADATILLLDTLQGDRARMVFAHEYGHFVWDQLLTSAERDAYKAVWQRQLRKHCLVSTYASTSVEEGFAEAFSAYVCARQKLDTCDVLSEKFLNKLVSRRTDPSQVATSS
;
A
#
# COMPACT_ATOMS: atom_id res chain seq x y z
N MET A 1 -48.18 -61.23 -48.98
CA MET A 1 -48.27 -61.08 -47.50
C MET A 1 -47.50 -59.81 -47.15
N TRP A 2 -48.21 -58.82 -46.58
CA TRP A 2 -47.75 -57.52 -46.06
C TRP A 2 -47.21 -56.50 -47.10
N LEU A 3 -48.05 -55.64 -47.70
CA LEU A 3 -48.74 -54.43 -47.19
C LEU A 3 -47.80 -53.29 -46.76
N ASP A 4 -47.88 -52.21 -47.55
CA ASP A 4 -48.09 -50.81 -47.14
C ASP A 4 -47.40 -50.27 -45.88
N ARG A 5 -46.70 -49.14 -46.07
CA ARG A 5 -47.06 -47.86 -45.41
C ARG A 5 -46.25 -46.69 -45.96
N ALA A 6 -46.94 -45.82 -46.69
CA ALA A 6 -46.62 -44.41 -46.81
C ALA A 6 -47.33 -43.64 -45.68
N ILE A 7 -46.60 -42.77 -44.96
CA ILE A 7 -47.12 -41.73 -44.04
C ILE A 7 -46.06 -40.60 -44.10
N SER A 8 -46.13 -39.63 -45.04
CA SER A 8 -46.75 -38.29 -44.92
C SER A 8 -46.79 -37.73 -43.49
N TRP A 9 -46.26 -36.53 -43.25
CA TRP A 9 -46.90 -35.41 -42.54
C TRP A 9 -45.87 -34.32 -42.25
N THR A 10 -45.89 -33.32 -43.12
CA THR A 10 -45.49 -31.93 -42.92
C THR A 10 -46.00 -31.30 -41.60
N ARG A 11 -45.19 -30.37 -41.06
CA ARG A 11 -45.48 -29.26 -40.12
C ARG A 11 -45.07 -29.45 -38.65
N CYS A 12 -44.09 -28.65 -38.22
CA CYS A 12 -44.25 -27.58 -37.21
C CYS A 12 -42.94 -26.75 -37.19
N ILE A 13 -42.95 -25.56 -37.79
CA ILE A 13 -43.18 -24.25 -37.13
C ILE A 13 -41.95 -23.78 -36.35
N LEU A 14 -41.32 -22.73 -36.90
CA LEU A 14 -40.68 -21.59 -36.25
C LEU A 14 -40.15 -21.79 -34.82
N THR A 15 -38.83 -21.71 -34.68
CA THR A 15 -38.22 -20.95 -33.58
C THR A 15 -36.82 -20.49 -33.97
N SER A 16 -36.78 -19.53 -34.91
CA SER A 16 -35.82 -18.44 -34.78
C SER A 16 -36.32 -17.52 -33.66
N ILE A 17 -35.41 -16.73 -33.06
CA ILE A 17 -35.61 -15.67 -32.04
C ILE A 17 -35.16 -16.10 -30.62
N PHE A 18 -34.23 -15.30 -30.08
CA PHE A 18 -33.61 -15.32 -28.74
C PHE A 18 -32.34 -16.19 -28.54
N GLY A 19 -31.40 -16.08 -29.48
CA GLY A 19 -29.99 -16.43 -29.25
C GLY A 19 -29.06 -15.23 -29.39
N VAL A 20 -29.54 -14.02 -29.07
CA VAL A 20 -28.73 -12.80 -29.14
C VAL A 20 -29.00 -12.02 -27.88
N GLY A 21 -27.95 -11.76 -27.09
CA GLY A 21 -28.01 -10.73 -26.06
C GLY A 21 -27.95 -11.20 -24.62
N PHE A 22 -27.42 -12.39 -24.32
CA PHE A 22 -26.61 -12.48 -23.08
C PHE A 22 -25.22 -11.95 -23.42
N CYS A 23 -25.18 -10.65 -23.79
CA CYS A 23 -24.02 -9.84 -23.51
C CYS A 23 -23.85 -9.97 -22.00
N TYR A 24 -23.01 -10.91 -21.60
CA TYR A 24 -22.32 -10.87 -20.34
C TYR A 24 -21.67 -9.48 -20.31
N LEU A 25 -22.42 -8.52 -19.78
CA LEU A 25 -21.88 -7.40 -19.06
C LEU A 25 -21.11 -8.04 -17.91
N LEU A 26 -19.93 -8.56 -18.25
CA LEU A 26 -18.78 -8.57 -17.38
C LEU A 26 -18.50 -7.09 -17.13
N PHE A 27 -19.36 -6.44 -16.36
CA PHE A 27 -18.93 -5.40 -15.47
C PHE A 27 -17.87 -6.11 -14.63
N SER A 28 -16.63 -6.01 -15.08
CA SER A 28 -15.50 -6.12 -14.20
C SER A 28 -15.83 -5.16 -13.09
N VAL A 29 -16.37 -5.69 -11.99
CA VAL A 29 -16.45 -4.99 -10.72
C VAL A 29 -14.99 -4.75 -10.42
N GLN A 30 -14.46 -3.62 -10.88
CA GLN A 30 -13.19 -3.12 -10.39
C GLN A 30 -13.45 -2.99 -8.91
N ALA A 31 -12.91 -3.94 -8.15
CA ALA A 31 -12.90 -3.87 -6.70
C ALA A 31 -12.45 -2.45 -6.38
N ALA A 32 -13.35 -1.68 -5.76
CA ALA A 32 -13.08 -0.30 -5.44
C ALA A 32 -11.73 -0.29 -4.71
N ARG A 33 -10.72 0.33 -5.33
CA ARG A 33 -9.43 0.47 -4.66
C ARG A 33 -9.71 1.29 -3.42
N ALA A 34 -9.35 0.76 -2.25
CA ALA A 34 -9.42 1.58 -1.07
C ALA A 34 -8.38 2.69 -1.21
N ASP A 35 -8.90 3.91 -1.08
CA ASP A 35 -8.12 5.13 -1.10
C ASP A 35 -7.80 5.56 0.33
N LEU A 36 -6.95 6.58 0.44
CA LEU A 36 -6.74 7.28 1.70
C LEU A 36 -8.06 7.94 2.13
N ILE A 37 -8.39 7.79 3.41
CA ILE A 37 -9.54 8.47 4.01
C ILE A 37 -9.03 9.71 4.74
N PHE A 38 -9.58 10.86 4.39
CA PHE A 38 -9.30 12.13 5.05
C PHE A 38 -10.59 12.70 5.65
N ASP A 39 -10.47 13.44 6.74
CA ASP A 39 -11.54 14.34 7.14
C ASP A 39 -11.76 15.43 6.07
N SER A 40 -12.99 15.93 6.00
CA SER A 40 -13.39 16.91 4.97
C SER A 40 -12.54 18.18 4.98
N ASN A 41 -12.03 18.55 6.15
CA ASN A 41 -11.23 19.75 6.41
C ASN A 41 -9.73 19.48 6.55
N THR A 42 -9.27 18.28 6.20
CA THR A 42 -7.85 17.92 6.31
C THR A 42 -6.99 18.83 5.42
N PRO A 43 -6.08 19.65 5.99
CA PRO A 43 -5.19 20.48 5.19
C PRO A 43 -4.21 19.58 4.43
N HIS A 44 -3.75 20.05 3.27
CA HIS A 44 -2.71 19.38 2.47
C HIS A 44 -3.03 17.96 1.98
N LYS A 45 -4.28 17.49 2.08
CA LYS A 45 -4.69 16.15 1.61
C LYS A 45 -4.29 15.86 0.16
N GLU A 46 -4.27 16.89 -0.69
CA GLU A 46 -3.88 16.75 -2.09
C GLU A 46 -2.41 16.33 -2.23
N ILE A 47 -1.53 16.78 -1.32
CA ILE A 47 -0.11 16.41 -1.32
C ILE A 47 0.05 14.92 -0.99
N TRP A 48 -0.65 14.44 0.04
CA TRP A 48 -0.57 13.04 0.47
C TRP A 48 -1.25 12.10 -0.51
N GLN A 49 -2.39 12.51 -1.06
CA GLN A 49 -3.04 11.77 -2.14
C GLN A 49 -2.13 11.69 -3.36
N GLN A 50 -1.44 12.77 -3.75
CA GLN A 50 -0.49 12.73 -4.86
C GLN A 50 0.67 11.75 -4.61
N VAL A 51 1.22 11.74 -3.39
CA VAL A 51 2.26 10.77 -3.01
C VAL A 51 1.72 9.35 -3.12
N TYR A 52 0.56 9.07 -2.54
CA TYR A 52 -0.08 7.76 -2.62
C TYR A 52 -0.38 7.35 -4.06
N ASP A 53 -0.92 8.24 -4.87
CA ASP A 53 -1.27 7.99 -6.27
C ASP A 53 -0.04 7.61 -7.10
N SER A 54 1.12 8.21 -6.79
CA SER A 54 2.39 7.90 -7.44
C SER A 54 2.98 6.53 -7.08
N LEU A 55 2.49 5.87 -6.02
CA LEU A 55 3.00 4.57 -5.61
C LEU A 55 2.71 3.50 -6.68
N PRO A 56 3.65 2.56 -6.91
CA PRO A 56 3.37 1.33 -7.63
C PRO A 56 2.16 0.60 -7.01
N SER A 57 1.28 0.04 -7.83
CA SER A 57 0.07 -0.66 -7.34
C SER A 57 0.39 -1.80 -6.37
N ALA A 58 1.56 -2.42 -6.49
CA ALA A 58 2.09 -3.44 -5.60
C ALA A 58 2.28 -2.98 -4.14
N LEU A 59 2.40 -1.67 -3.92
CA LEU A 59 2.63 -1.03 -2.64
C LEU A 59 1.39 -0.28 -2.13
N LYS A 60 0.29 -0.32 -2.87
CA LYS A 60 -1.01 0.22 -2.44
C LYS A 60 -1.79 -0.87 -1.72
N THR A 61 -2.60 -0.46 -0.76
CA THR A 61 -3.51 -1.35 -0.04
C THR A 61 -4.87 -1.42 -0.74
N GLN A 62 -5.59 -2.51 -0.51
CA GLN A 62 -7.01 -2.64 -0.87
C GLN A 62 -7.94 -2.22 0.27
N LYS A 63 -7.38 -1.77 1.40
CA LYS A 63 -8.11 -1.41 2.60
C LYS A 63 -7.86 0.05 2.97
N ALA A 64 -8.78 0.64 3.70
CA ALA A 64 -8.72 2.05 4.06
C ALA A 64 -7.53 2.34 5.00
N VAL A 65 -6.82 3.43 4.71
CA VAL A 65 -5.84 4.05 5.62
C VAL A 65 -6.36 5.45 5.93
N VAL A 66 -6.62 5.71 7.20
CA VAL A 66 -7.08 7.03 7.64
C VAL A 66 -5.87 7.93 7.84
N VAL A 67 -5.93 9.14 7.31
CA VAL A 67 -4.90 10.17 7.50
C VAL A 67 -5.50 11.34 8.26
N GLU A 68 -5.04 11.52 9.49
CA GLU A 68 -5.50 12.57 10.40
C GLU A 68 -4.40 13.61 10.60
N VAL A 69 -4.79 14.87 10.65
CA VAL A 69 -3.88 15.99 10.89
C VAL A 69 -4.13 16.54 12.27
N VAL A 70 -3.08 16.62 13.06
CA VAL A 70 -3.17 16.98 14.47
C VAL A 70 -2.20 18.09 14.82
N SER A 71 -2.56 18.87 15.84
CA SER A 71 -1.65 19.87 16.40
C SER A 71 -0.46 19.20 17.10
N ALA A 72 0.66 19.92 17.23
CA ALA A 72 1.82 19.43 17.99
C ALA A 72 1.47 19.00 19.42
N LYS A 73 0.55 19.72 20.09
CA LYS A 73 0.07 19.37 21.43
C LYS A 73 -0.67 18.03 21.41
N THR A 74 -1.56 17.82 20.44
CA THR A 74 -2.31 16.58 20.28
C THR A 74 -1.37 15.41 19.98
N MET A 75 -0.41 15.59 19.07
CA MET A 75 0.59 14.58 18.75
C MET A 75 1.38 14.16 19.99
N GLN A 76 1.87 15.13 20.76
CA GLN A 76 2.59 14.86 22.00
C GLN A 76 1.75 14.08 23.01
N GLN A 77 0.48 14.48 23.20
CA GLN A 77 -0.44 13.79 24.12
C GLN A 77 -0.71 12.33 23.69
N LEU A 78 -0.88 12.09 22.39
CA LEU A 78 -1.08 10.75 21.85
C LEU A 78 0.18 9.90 22.01
N PHE A 79 1.34 10.47 21.70
CA PHE A 79 2.63 9.80 21.89
C PHE A 79 2.86 9.42 23.36
N GLU A 80 2.66 10.35 24.29
CA GLU A 80 2.78 10.10 25.73
C GLU A 80 1.85 8.99 26.21
N LYS A 81 0.60 8.99 25.72
CA LYS A 81 -0.38 7.96 26.04
C LYS A 81 0.04 6.57 25.53
N THR A 82 0.62 6.51 24.34
CA THR A 82 1.02 5.25 23.69
C THR A 82 2.33 4.70 24.25
N MET A 83 3.33 5.57 24.45
CA MET A 83 4.69 5.18 24.85
C MET A 83 4.92 5.23 26.36
N GLY A 84 3.99 5.81 27.13
CA GLY A 84 4.09 5.94 28.58
C GLY A 84 5.11 6.99 29.05
N GLN A 85 5.68 7.79 28.15
CA GLN A 85 6.66 8.82 28.46
C GLN A 85 6.60 9.98 27.45
N PRO A 86 6.98 11.21 27.87
CA PRO A 86 7.09 12.35 26.95
C PRO A 86 8.17 12.10 25.89
N CYS A 87 7.87 12.52 24.66
CA CYS A 87 8.90 12.60 23.63
C CYS A 87 9.77 13.82 23.90
N SER A 88 11.09 13.65 23.92
CA SER A 88 12.02 14.78 24.00
C SER A 88 12.10 15.57 22.69
N ASP A 89 11.69 14.94 21.58
CA ASP A 89 11.81 15.46 20.23
C ASP A 89 10.43 15.74 19.61
N VAL A 90 10.41 16.60 18.59
CA VAL A 90 9.20 16.88 17.82
C VAL A 90 8.92 15.68 16.92
N VAL A 91 7.77 15.05 17.12
CA VAL A 91 7.26 13.94 16.31
C VAL A 91 6.43 14.52 15.17
N ASP A 92 6.93 14.43 13.94
CA ASP A 92 6.28 15.00 12.75
C ASP A 92 5.10 14.15 12.24
N GLY A 93 5.15 12.84 12.49
CA GLY A 93 4.14 11.88 12.09
C GLY A 93 4.13 10.65 13.00
N CYS A 94 3.04 9.90 12.96
CA CYS A 94 2.95 8.65 13.70
C CYS A 94 1.99 7.67 13.02
N TYR A 95 2.47 6.46 12.78
CA TYR A 95 1.68 5.33 12.33
C TYR A 95 1.08 4.54 13.51
N TYR A 96 -0.21 4.21 13.38
CA TYR A 96 -0.92 3.28 14.27
C TYR A 96 -1.52 2.13 13.46
N SER A 97 -1.15 0.90 13.80
CA SER A 97 -1.85 -0.31 13.32
C SER A 97 -3.29 -0.30 13.84
N GLY A 98 -4.28 -0.46 12.96
CA GLY A 98 -5.71 -0.27 13.21
C GLY A 98 -6.39 -1.28 14.15
N GLY A 99 -5.67 -1.82 15.14
CA GLY A 99 -6.17 -2.84 16.07
C GLY A 99 -7.46 -2.48 16.80
N ASP A 100 -7.81 -1.19 16.87
CA ASP A 100 -9.01 -0.68 17.55
C ASP A 100 -10.10 -0.13 16.61
N ARG A 101 -9.85 0.01 15.29
CA ARG A 101 -10.81 0.56 14.32
C ARG A 101 -11.36 -0.52 13.40
N ILE A 102 -12.69 -0.69 13.42
CA ILE A 102 -13.38 -1.66 12.54
C ILE A 102 -13.38 -1.18 11.08
N ASP A 103 -13.27 0.12 10.86
CA ASP A 103 -13.40 0.79 9.56
C ASP A 103 -12.07 1.11 8.87
N ALA A 104 -10.94 0.92 9.56
CA ALA A 104 -9.62 1.28 9.04
C ALA A 104 -8.56 0.29 9.52
N ASP A 105 -7.70 -0.11 8.59
CA ASP A 105 -6.59 -1.03 8.89
C ASP A 105 -5.41 -0.30 9.58
N ALA A 106 -5.36 1.02 9.43
CA ALA A 106 -4.36 1.87 10.03
C ALA A 106 -4.79 3.32 10.06
N THR A 107 -4.21 4.05 11.01
CA THR A 107 -4.27 5.51 11.07
C THR A 107 -2.85 6.07 10.96
N ILE A 108 -2.67 7.07 10.10
CA ILE A 108 -1.46 7.89 10.01
C ILE A 108 -1.80 9.27 10.56
N LEU A 109 -1.12 9.68 11.62
CA LEU A 109 -1.20 11.03 12.16
C LEU A 109 -0.07 11.88 11.58
N LEU A 110 -0.38 13.11 11.19
CA LEU A 110 0.59 14.07 10.66
C LEU A 110 0.45 15.43 11.36
N LEU A 111 1.55 16.12 11.59
CA LEU A 111 1.50 17.48 12.13
C LEU A 111 0.88 18.48 11.14
N ASP A 112 0.03 19.36 11.66
CA ASP A 112 -0.62 20.45 10.90
C ASP A 112 0.34 21.50 10.32
N THR A 113 1.55 21.58 10.87
CA THR A 113 2.61 22.49 10.41
C THR A 113 3.42 21.95 9.22
N LEU A 114 3.19 20.72 8.78
CA LEU A 114 3.93 20.12 7.67
C LEU A 114 3.55 20.75 6.32
N GLN A 115 4.57 21.14 5.54
CA GLN A 115 4.39 21.75 4.23
C GLN A 115 5.37 21.21 3.19
N GLY A 116 5.01 21.35 1.91
CA GLY A 116 5.88 21.09 0.76
C GLY A 116 6.51 19.69 0.79
N ASP A 117 7.81 19.63 0.48
CA ASP A 117 8.54 18.35 0.42
C ASP A 117 8.65 17.65 1.76
N ARG A 118 8.66 18.39 2.88
CA ARG A 118 8.65 17.77 4.22
C ARG A 118 7.36 17.00 4.47
N ALA A 119 6.21 17.58 4.12
CA ALA A 119 4.92 16.89 4.25
C ALA A 119 4.87 15.61 3.42
N ARG A 120 5.47 15.61 2.22
CA ARG A 120 5.58 14.43 1.34
C ARG A 120 6.45 13.34 1.96
N MET A 121 7.64 13.71 2.44
CA MET A 121 8.60 12.76 3.01
C MET A 121 8.08 12.14 4.31
N VAL A 122 7.48 12.93 5.21
CA VAL A 122 6.93 12.42 6.47
C VAL A 122 5.76 11.48 6.17
N PHE A 123 4.81 11.87 5.31
CA PHE A 123 3.73 10.94 4.93
C PHE A 123 4.26 9.65 4.31
N ALA A 124 5.24 9.73 3.40
CA ALA A 124 5.84 8.54 2.81
C ALA A 124 6.56 7.66 3.84
N HIS A 125 7.18 8.27 4.86
CA HIS A 125 7.79 7.56 5.99
C HIS A 125 6.73 6.80 6.80
N GLU A 126 5.67 7.47 7.24
CA GLU A 126 4.59 6.83 8.00
C GLU A 126 3.88 5.73 7.19
N TYR A 127 3.66 5.97 5.89
CA TYR A 127 3.12 4.95 5.00
C TYR A 127 4.10 3.76 4.82
N GLY A 128 5.40 4.01 4.93
CA GLY A 128 6.43 2.97 4.99
C GLY A 128 6.24 2.01 6.17
N HIS A 129 5.89 2.52 7.37
CA HIS A 129 5.52 1.69 8.51
C HIS A 129 4.28 0.82 8.22
N PHE A 130 3.25 1.40 7.59
CA PHE A 130 2.09 0.62 7.14
C PHE A 130 2.50 -0.52 6.18
N VAL A 131 3.35 -0.22 5.19
CA VAL A 131 3.83 -1.24 4.24
C VAL A 131 4.61 -2.33 4.97
N TRP A 132 5.48 -1.96 5.91
CA TRP A 132 6.26 -2.89 6.71
C TRP A 132 5.38 -3.85 7.52
N ASP A 133 4.39 -3.32 8.22
CA ASP A 133 3.54 -4.08 9.13
C ASP A 133 2.51 -4.92 8.36
N GLN A 134 1.78 -4.28 7.45
CA GLN A 134 0.57 -4.84 6.83
C GLN A 134 0.81 -5.49 5.46
N LEU A 135 1.81 -5.04 4.70
CA LEU A 135 2.01 -5.54 3.32
C LEU A 135 3.17 -6.52 3.19
N LEU A 136 4.23 -6.38 3.99
CA LEU A 136 5.36 -7.32 3.94
C LEU A 136 5.03 -8.63 4.67
N THR A 137 5.45 -9.74 4.06
CA THR A 137 5.47 -11.04 4.73
C THR A 137 6.63 -11.12 5.72
N SER A 138 6.57 -12.09 6.66
CA SER A 138 7.69 -12.36 7.56
C SER A 138 9.01 -12.60 6.80
N ALA A 139 8.95 -13.37 5.71
CA ALA A 139 10.14 -13.67 4.90
C ALA A 139 10.70 -12.42 4.21
N GLU A 140 9.85 -11.49 3.77
CA GLU A 140 10.29 -10.23 3.19
C GLU A 140 10.92 -9.31 4.25
N ARG A 141 10.36 -9.25 5.47
CA ARG A 141 10.95 -8.52 6.59
C ARG A 141 12.30 -9.09 7.00
N ASP A 142 12.44 -10.41 7.06
CA ASP A 142 13.73 -11.08 7.35
C ASP A 142 14.76 -10.81 6.24
N ALA A 143 14.34 -10.83 4.98
CA ALA A 143 15.19 -10.47 3.86
C ALA A 143 15.64 -9.00 3.93
N TYR A 144 14.75 -8.08 4.31
CA TYR A 144 15.11 -6.68 4.51
C TYR A 144 16.04 -6.49 5.70
N LYS A 145 15.83 -7.20 6.82
CA LYS A 145 16.72 -7.16 7.99
C LYS A 145 18.17 -7.50 7.62
N ALA A 146 18.37 -8.47 6.72
CA ALA A 146 19.69 -8.80 6.19
C ALA A 146 20.29 -7.66 5.34
N VAL A 147 19.47 -6.98 4.54
CA VAL A 147 19.86 -5.78 3.78
C VAL A 147 20.28 -4.65 4.73
N TRP A 148 19.41 -4.30 5.68
CA TRP A 148 19.63 -3.24 6.67
C TRP A 148 20.91 -3.48 7.47
N GLN A 149 21.13 -4.69 7.99
CA GLN A 149 22.37 -5.05 8.72
C GLN A 149 23.63 -4.86 7.87
N ARG A 150 23.56 -5.11 6.56
CA ARG A 150 24.71 -4.90 5.66
C ARG A 150 24.97 -3.42 5.42
N GLN A 151 23.93 -2.62 5.29
CA GLN A 151 24.04 -1.18 5.05
C GLN A 151 24.43 -0.40 6.30
N LEU A 152 23.89 -0.80 7.46
CA LEU A 152 24.26 -0.27 8.78
C LEU A 152 25.78 -0.41 9.04
N ARG A 153 26.34 -1.62 8.85
CA ARG A 153 27.78 -1.86 9.02
C ARG A 153 28.68 -1.09 8.05
N LYS A 154 28.13 -0.65 6.93
CA LYS A 154 28.85 0.15 5.92
C LYS A 154 28.66 1.66 6.11
N HIS A 155 27.85 2.08 7.07
CA HIS A 155 27.40 3.47 7.20
C HIS A 155 26.75 4.01 5.92
N CYS A 156 25.99 3.14 5.24
CA CYS A 156 25.32 3.39 3.95
C CYS A 156 23.79 3.40 4.11
N LEU A 157 23.27 3.74 5.28
CA LEU A 157 21.83 3.97 5.45
C LEU A 157 21.47 5.37 4.94
N VAL A 158 20.24 5.54 4.46
CA VAL A 158 19.78 6.78 3.82
C VAL A 158 19.72 8.00 4.76
N SER A 159 19.66 7.74 6.07
CA SER A 159 19.71 8.75 7.13
C SER A 159 20.30 8.17 8.42
N THR A 160 20.65 9.04 9.37
CA THR A 160 21.04 8.60 10.73
C THR A 160 19.86 7.96 11.45
N TYR A 161 18.64 8.48 11.25
CA TYR A 161 17.43 7.96 11.89
C TYR A 161 17.14 6.52 11.46
N ALA A 162 17.40 6.17 10.20
CA ALA A 162 17.30 4.79 9.70
C ALA A 162 18.14 3.76 10.48
N SER A 163 19.09 4.17 11.32
CA SER A 163 19.92 3.27 12.13
C SER A 163 19.31 2.89 13.48
N THR A 164 18.23 3.54 13.91
CA THR A 164 17.61 3.31 15.23
C THR A 164 16.97 1.93 15.34
N SER A 165 16.31 1.46 14.29
CA SER A 165 15.73 0.12 14.20
C SER A 165 15.65 -0.35 12.74
N VAL A 166 15.41 -1.65 12.54
CA VAL A 166 15.21 -2.20 11.19
C VAL A 166 13.96 -1.63 10.52
N GLU A 167 12.93 -1.34 11.31
CA GLU A 167 11.65 -0.81 10.85
C GLU A 167 11.81 0.65 10.42
N GLU A 168 12.46 1.47 11.24
CA GLU A 168 12.83 2.85 10.89
C GLU A 168 13.74 2.88 9.66
N GLY A 169 14.67 1.93 9.58
CA GLY A 169 15.49 1.72 8.40
C GLY A 169 14.68 1.40 7.14
N PHE A 170 13.55 0.69 7.26
CA PHE A 170 12.65 0.44 6.14
C PHE A 170 11.83 1.68 5.78
N ALA A 171 11.21 2.34 6.76
CA ALA A 171 10.38 3.52 6.56
C ALA A 171 11.15 4.67 5.91
N GLU A 172 12.37 4.94 6.38
CA GLU A 172 13.28 5.93 5.78
C GLU A 172 13.66 5.59 4.34
N ALA A 173 14.01 4.32 4.08
CA ALA A 173 14.36 3.88 2.72
C ALA A 173 13.15 3.95 1.79
N PHE A 174 11.96 3.60 2.26
CA PHE A 174 10.71 3.71 1.52
C PHE A 174 10.38 5.16 1.19
N SER A 175 10.45 6.07 2.17
CA SER A 175 10.24 7.50 1.95
C SER A 175 11.19 8.05 0.88
N ALA A 176 12.48 7.68 0.95
CA ALA A 176 13.45 8.06 -0.06
C ALA A 176 13.17 7.43 -1.43
N TYR A 177 12.72 6.17 -1.50
CA TYR A 177 12.35 5.53 -2.76
C TYR A 177 11.22 6.27 -3.48
N VAL A 178 10.24 6.78 -2.74
CA VAL A 178 9.07 7.48 -3.27
C VAL A 178 9.38 8.94 -3.59
N CYS A 179 10.06 9.66 -2.70
CA CYS A 179 10.21 11.11 -2.79
C CYS A 179 11.59 11.58 -3.25
N ALA A 180 12.65 10.79 -3.05
CA ALA A 180 14.03 11.21 -3.23
C ALA A 180 14.94 10.08 -3.77
N ARG A 181 14.46 9.39 -4.81
CA ARG A 181 15.04 8.10 -5.26
C ARG A 181 16.54 8.16 -5.56
N GLN A 182 17.02 9.28 -6.12
CA GLN A 182 18.45 9.48 -6.38
C GLN A 182 19.31 9.41 -5.10
N LYS A 183 18.80 9.91 -3.97
CA LYS A 183 19.48 9.83 -2.66
C LYS A 183 19.58 8.37 -2.22
N LEU A 184 18.53 7.59 -2.42
CA LEU A 184 18.51 6.17 -2.05
C LEU A 184 19.50 5.36 -2.91
N ASP A 185 19.51 5.55 -4.23
CA ASP A 185 20.45 4.87 -5.14
C ASP A 185 21.93 5.17 -4.78
N THR A 186 22.21 6.42 -4.38
CA THR A 186 23.57 6.84 -4.02
C THR A 186 24.03 6.29 -2.67
N CYS A 187 23.18 6.37 -1.65
CA CYS A 187 23.58 6.07 -0.27
C CYS A 187 23.23 4.64 0.14
N ASP A 188 22.05 4.14 -0.25
CA ASP A 188 21.47 2.89 0.24
C ASP A 188 20.96 1.98 -0.92
N VAL A 189 21.88 1.68 -1.84
CA VAL A 189 21.60 0.91 -3.07
C VAL A 189 20.97 -0.47 -2.81
N LEU A 190 21.26 -1.12 -1.68
CA LEU A 190 20.69 -2.44 -1.38
C LEU A 190 19.22 -2.35 -0.98
N SER A 191 18.83 -1.30 -0.24
CA SER A 191 17.43 -1.04 0.07
C SER A 191 16.65 -0.67 -1.20
N GLU A 192 17.23 0.12 -2.11
CA GLU A 192 16.61 0.39 -3.42
C GLU A 192 16.37 -0.91 -4.22
N LYS A 193 17.38 -1.78 -4.30
CA LYS A 193 17.27 -3.08 -4.98
C LYS A 193 16.19 -3.96 -4.35
N PHE A 194 16.07 -3.94 -3.02
CA PHE A 194 15.01 -4.66 -2.32
C PHE A 194 13.63 -4.15 -2.71
N LEU A 195 13.40 -2.83 -2.68
CA LEU A 195 12.12 -2.20 -3.03
C LEU A 195 11.75 -2.43 -4.49
N ASN A 196 12.70 -2.34 -5.42
CA ASN A 196 12.48 -2.71 -6.82
C ASN A 196 12.03 -4.17 -6.95
N LYS A 197 12.72 -5.11 -6.27
CA LYS A 197 12.37 -6.53 -6.30
C LYS A 197 10.99 -6.81 -5.68
N LEU A 198 10.60 -6.05 -4.66
CA LEU A 198 9.28 -6.13 -4.03
C LEU A 198 8.18 -5.73 -5.02
N VAL A 199 8.38 -4.60 -5.72
CA VAL A 199 7.45 -4.11 -6.76
C VAL A 199 7.33 -5.13 -7.90
N SER A 200 8.46 -5.59 -8.45
CA SER A 200 8.46 -6.54 -9.59
C SER A 200 7.73 -7.84 -9.28
N ARG A 201 7.94 -8.44 -8.10
CA ARG A 201 7.30 -9.72 -7.72
C ARG A 201 5.79 -9.63 -7.60
N ARG A 202 5.27 -8.49 -7.18
CA ARG A 202 3.83 -8.28 -6.99
C ARG A 202 3.13 -7.85 -8.28
N THR A 203 3.87 -7.38 -9.29
CA THR A 203 3.35 -7.08 -10.62
C THR A 203 3.34 -8.28 -11.57
N ASP A 204 4.11 -9.35 -11.27
CA ASP A 204 4.13 -10.60 -12.04
C ASP A 204 3.63 -11.78 -11.19
N PRO A 205 2.31 -12.10 -11.23
CA PRO A 205 1.71 -13.16 -10.43
C PRO A 205 2.32 -14.55 -10.67
N SER A 206 2.94 -14.75 -11.84
CA SER A 206 3.52 -16.02 -12.27
C SER A 206 4.67 -16.49 -11.36
N GLN A 207 5.30 -15.58 -10.63
CA GLN A 207 6.43 -15.90 -9.74
C GLN A 207 6.02 -16.30 -8.31
N VAL A 208 4.76 -16.12 -7.92
CA VAL A 208 4.29 -16.44 -6.55
C VAL A 208 4.10 -17.96 -6.37
N ALA A 209 3.81 -18.70 -7.43
CA ALA A 209 3.43 -20.12 -7.36
C ALA A 209 4.59 -21.10 -7.04
N THR A 210 5.85 -20.66 -7.08
CA THR A 210 7.02 -21.56 -6.99
C THR A 210 7.81 -21.45 -5.68
N SER A 211 7.34 -20.67 -4.70
CA SER A 211 8.14 -20.31 -3.50
C SER A 211 7.56 -20.79 -2.16
N SER A 212 6.49 -21.57 -2.18
CA SER A 212 5.80 -22.11 -0.99
C SER A 212 6.33 -23.46 -0.57
#